data_AF-A0A6A5R3C9-F1
#
_entry.id   AF-A0A6A5R3C9-F1
#
_cell.length_a   1.000
_cell.length_b   1.000
_cell.length_c   1.000
_cell.angle_alpha   90.00
_cell.angle_beta   90.00
_cell.angle_gamma   90.00
#
_symmetry.space_group_name_H-M   'P 1'
#
loop_
_entity.id
_entity.type
_entity.pdbx_description
1 polymer ?
#
loop_
_entity_poly.entity_id
_entity_poly.type
_entity_poly.pdbx_seq_one_letter_code
_entity_poly.pdbx_strand_id
1 'polypeptide(L)'
;MNTNQPTKPLNRDKVLKRFPKGAATPSTPLPPKAGTTARKIIRKLDSVVGDRYSNKARALHYKVHHLAIKNELLNNNVQGLTELLLIKKKQDKKSKALTLEAHHREQIMKETAHAEKLEKANVKELKAANKLYNNKIKEQKREAAAAAKEVRDRKCAEERVAINARKAQRLKDKQARDAQKAS
;
A
#
# COMPACT_ATOMS: atom_id res chain seq x y z
N MET A 1 -30.04 25.16 10.69
CA MET A 1 -30.73 24.47 11.81
C MET A 1 -29.69 23.63 12.55
N ASN A 2 -29.28 24.08 13.74
CA ASN A 2 -28.14 23.56 14.49
C ASN A 2 -28.67 22.67 15.63
N THR A 3 -28.43 21.36 15.60
CA THR A 3 -28.96 20.42 16.60
C THR A 3 -27.89 20.04 17.62
N ASN A 4 -27.63 20.93 18.57
CA ASN A 4 -26.92 20.60 19.79
C ASN A 4 -27.85 19.78 20.69
N GLN A 5 -27.86 18.46 20.55
CA GLN A 5 -28.45 17.61 21.58
C GLN A 5 -27.50 17.45 22.76
N PRO A 6 -27.97 17.55 24.01
CA PRO A 6 -27.18 17.25 25.18
C PRO A 6 -26.93 15.74 25.25
N THR A 7 -25.67 15.33 25.22
CA THR A 7 -25.25 13.94 25.41
C THR A 7 -25.76 13.46 26.76
N LYS A 8 -26.63 12.44 26.76
CA LYS A 8 -27.08 11.75 27.97
C LYS A 8 -25.88 11.41 28.87
N PRO A 9 -25.95 11.67 30.19
CA PRO A 9 -24.85 11.34 31.08
C PRO A 9 -24.57 9.84 31.05
N LEU A 10 -23.28 9.49 31.07
CA LEU A 10 -22.79 8.13 30.99
C LEU A 10 -23.45 7.29 32.09
N ASN A 11 -24.18 6.24 31.69
CA ASN A 11 -24.98 5.39 32.59
C ASN A 11 -24.13 4.87 33.76
N ARG A 12 -24.50 5.27 34.99
CA ARG A 12 -23.79 4.95 36.25
C ARG A 12 -23.60 3.45 36.46
N ASP A 13 -24.58 2.63 36.09
CA ASP A 13 -24.52 1.18 36.28
C ASP A 13 -23.51 0.53 35.33
N LYS A 14 -23.36 1.08 34.11
CA LYS A 14 -22.31 0.66 33.18
C LYS A 14 -20.92 1.03 33.69
N VAL A 15 -20.79 2.14 34.43
CA VAL A 15 -19.52 2.55 35.04
C VAL A 15 -19.18 1.64 36.23
N LEU A 16 -20.13 1.35 37.11
CA LEU A 16 -19.89 0.46 38.24
C LEU A 16 -19.53 -0.97 37.79
N LYS A 17 -20.12 -1.47 36.71
CA LYS A 17 -19.79 -2.80 36.16
C LYS A 17 -18.38 -2.92 35.56
N ARG A 18 -17.68 -1.80 35.30
CA ARG A 18 -16.28 -1.83 34.85
C ARG A 18 -15.30 -2.15 35.97
N PHE A 19 -15.73 -2.00 37.22
CA PHE A 19 -14.92 -2.38 38.38
C PHE A 19 -15.29 -3.81 38.78
N PRO A 20 -14.37 -4.79 38.65
CA PRO A 20 -14.67 -6.17 39.02
C PRO A 20 -14.99 -6.23 40.52
N LYS A 21 -16.20 -6.72 40.82
CA LYS A 21 -16.72 -6.92 42.17
C LYS A 21 -16.03 -8.15 42.75
N GLY A 22 -14.80 -7.96 43.22
CA GLY A 22 -13.89 -9.05 43.59
C GLY A 22 -12.45 -8.86 43.11
N ALA A 23 -12.09 -7.68 42.59
CA ALA A 23 -10.68 -7.32 42.53
C ALA A 23 -10.14 -7.44 43.95
N ALA A 24 -9.20 -8.38 44.15
CA ALA A 24 -8.39 -8.43 45.36
C ALA A 24 -8.03 -7.00 45.72
N THR A 25 -8.21 -6.65 47.00
CA THR A 25 -7.62 -5.44 47.58
C THR A 25 -6.28 -5.22 46.89
N PRO A 26 -6.05 -4.07 46.21
CA PRO A 26 -4.75 -3.79 45.64
C PRO A 26 -3.80 -3.98 46.80
N SER A 27 -2.94 -5.00 46.67
CA SER A 27 -2.10 -5.49 47.75
C SER A 27 -1.62 -4.28 48.51
N THR A 28 -2.07 -4.13 49.76
CA THR A 28 -1.49 -3.18 50.70
C THR A 28 0.01 -3.19 50.40
N PRO A 29 0.62 -2.05 50.01
CA PRO A 29 2.02 -2.05 49.60
C PRO A 29 2.76 -2.86 50.64
N LEU A 30 3.35 -4.00 50.21
CA LEU A 30 4.04 -4.84 51.17
C LEU A 30 4.98 -3.92 51.93
N PRO A 31 4.93 -3.89 53.28
CA PRO A 31 5.84 -3.07 54.05
C PRO A 31 7.25 -3.40 53.55
N PRO A 32 8.09 -2.38 53.28
CA PRO A 32 9.34 -2.56 52.56
C PRO A 32 10.14 -3.69 53.20
N LYS A 33 10.46 -4.69 52.38
CA LYS A 33 11.17 -5.91 52.78
C LYS A 33 12.37 -5.56 53.66
N ALA A 34 12.36 -6.11 54.88
CA ALA A 34 13.53 -6.38 55.70
C ALA A 34 14.49 -5.20 55.92
N GLY A 35 14.04 -4.19 56.68
CA GLY A 35 14.89 -3.21 57.37
C GLY A 35 15.75 -2.37 56.42
N THR A 36 15.30 -1.14 56.15
CA THR A 36 16.02 -0.14 55.35
C THR A 36 17.54 -0.21 55.58
N THR A 37 18.33 -0.12 54.51
CA THR A 37 19.81 -0.13 54.57
C THR A 37 20.32 0.83 55.65
N ALA A 38 19.62 1.95 55.84
CA ALA A 38 19.80 2.86 56.96
C ALA A 38 19.73 2.19 58.35
N ARG A 39 18.69 1.41 58.66
CA ARG A 39 18.58 0.66 59.93
C ARG A 39 19.73 -0.33 60.11
N LYS A 40 20.21 -0.97 59.03
CA LYS A 40 21.35 -1.90 59.12
C LYS A 40 22.65 -1.16 59.41
N ILE A 41 22.88 -0.02 58.78
CA ILE A 41 24.06 0.84 59.02
C ILE A 41 24.03 1.38 60.47
N ILE A 42 22.88 1.84 60.93
CA ILE A 42 22.71 2.36 62.28
C ILE A 42 22.96 1.27 63.34
N ARG A 43 22.41 0.06 63.17
CA ARG A 43 22.68 -1.06 64.09
C ARG A 43 24.16 -1.43 64.15
N LYS A 44 24.87 -1.36 63.03
CA LYS A 44 26.33 -1.59 63.00
C LYS A 44 27.08 -0.47 63.71
N LEU A 45 26.64 0.79 63.56
CA LEU A 45 27.20 1.92 64.29
C LEU A 45 27.04 1.70 65.81
N ASP A 46 25.86 1.30 66.25
CA ASP A 46 25.55 1.05 67.66
C ASP A 46 26.34 -0.13 68.25
N SER A 47 26.77 -1.10 67.43
CA SER A 47 27.65 -2.20 67.88
C SER A 47 29.13 -1.81 68.00
N VAL A 48 29.56 -0.76 67.30
CA VAL A 48 30.95 -0.28 67.30
C VAL A 48 31.14 0.83 68.33
N VAL A 49 30.11 1.64 68.57
CA VAL A 49 30.15 2.74 69.52
C VAL A 49 29.83 2.23 70.92
N GLY A 50 30.86 2.12 71.76
CA GLY A 50 30.73 1.62 73.14
C GLY A 50 29.77 2.45 74.01
N ASP A 51 29.96 3.77 74.08
CA ASP A 51 29.05 4.66 74.82
C ASP A 51 28.10 5.39 73.86
N ARG A 52 26.89 4.84 73.75
CA ARG A 52 25.79 5.34 72.92
C ARG A 52 25.23 6.69 73.39
N TYR A 53 25.45 7.07 74.64
CA TYR A 53 24.89 8.29 75.24
C TYR A 53 25.87 9.46 75.22
N SER A 54 27.13 9.24 74.84
CA SER A 54 28.08 10.34 74.66
C SER A 54 27.59 11.33 73.59
N ASN A 55 27.79 12.63 73.83
CA ASN A 55 27.39 13.67 72.89
C ASN A 55 28.03 13.48 71.49
N LYS A 56 29.26 12.94 71.46
CA LYS A 56 29.97 12.60 70.21
C LYS A 56 29.32 11.42 69.47
N ALA A 57 28.94 10.35 70.17
CA ALA A 57 28.21 9.23 69.61
C ALA A 57 26.87 9.66 69.02
N ARG A 58 26.13 10.50 69.75
CA ARG A 58 24.83 11.02 69.30
C ARG A 58 24.98 11.88 68.04
N ALA A 59 25.96 12.77 68.00
CA ALA A 59 26.26 13.59 66.82
C ALA A 59 26.65 12.73 65.61
N LEU A 60 27.43 11.67 65.82
CA LEU A 60 27.78 10.70 64.77
C LEU A 60 26.54 9.96 64.26
N HIS A 61 25.67 9.50 65.17
CA HIS A 61 24.44 8.81 64.83
C HIS A 61 23.51 9.67 63.95
N TYR A 62 23.33 10.95 64.30
CA TYR A 62 22.56 11.89 63.47
C TYR A 62 23.15 12.06 62.06
N LYS A 63 24.47 12.22 61.95
CA LYS A 63 25.15 12.36 60.65
C LYS A 63 24.99 11.10 59.79
N VAL A 64 25.19 9.92 60.39
CA VAL A 64 25.06 8.63 59.72
C VAL A 64 23.63 8.38 59.27
N HIS A 65 22.65 8.67 60.12
CA HIS A 65 21.22 8.57 59.77
C HIS A 65 20.87 9.49 58.59
N HIS A 66 21.31 10.75 58.62
CA HIS A 66 21.07 11.71 57.54
C HIS A 66 21.69 11.26 56.22
N LEU A 67 22.94 10.79 56.25
CA LEU A 67 23.62 10.27 55.06
C LEU A 67 22.93 9.02 54.52
N ALA A 68 22.46 8.14 55.39
CA ALA A 68 21.76 6.93 54.97
C ALA A 68 20.43 7.26 54.26
N ILE A 69 19.66 8.23 54.77
CA ILE A 69 18.44 8.71 54.11
C ILE A 69 18.76 9.33 52.74
N LYS A 70 19.79 10.18 52.67
CA LYS A 70 20.20 10.81 51.40
C LYS A 70 20.58 9.76 50.34
N ASN A 71 21.33 8.73 50.73
CA ASN A 71 21.71 7.65 49.81
C ASN A 71 20.50 6.84 49.33
N GLU A 72 19.53 6.58 50.20
CA GLU A 72 18.29 5.89 49.83
C GLU A 72 17.49 6.69 48.82
N LEU A 73 17.34 8.00 49.03
CA LEU A 73 16.69 8.90 48.07
C LEU A 73 17.42 8.93 46.72
N LEU A 74 18.76 8.98 46.74
CA LEU A 74 19.57 8.99 45.52
C LEU A 74 19.38 7.69 44.72
N ASN A 75 19.38 6.55 45.40
CA ASN A 75 19.19 5.24 44.77
C ASN A 75 17.80 5.12 44.11
N ASN A 76 16.75 5.60 44.79
CA ASN A 76 15.40 5.62 44.22
C ASN A 76 15.34 6.47 42.94
N ASN A 77 16.00 7.64 42.94
CA ASN A 77 16.07 8.49 41.75
C ASN A 77 16.83 7.82 40.60
N VAL A 78 17.98 7.19 40.88
CA VAL A 78 18.75 6.44 39.87
C VAL A 78 17.90 5.32 39.28
N GLN A 79 17.20 4.55 40.13
CA GLN A 79 16.32 3.49 39.66
C GLN A 79 15.19 4.03 38.77
N GLY A 80 14.49 5.10 39.21
CA GLY A 80 13.42 5.72 38.45
C GLY A 80 13.87 6.26 37.08
N LEU A 81 15.04 6.90 37.03
CA LEU A 81 15.64 7.36 35.77
C LEU A 81 15.98 6.19 34.83
N THR A 82 16.47 5.09 35.39
CA THR A 82 16.82 3.89 34.61
C THR A 82 15.59 3.25 33.99
N GLU A 83 14.50 3.13 34.76
CA GLU A 83 13.21 2.62 34.30
C GLU A 83 12.60 3.52 33.20
N LEU A 84 12.60 4.83 33.40
CA LEU A 84 12.14 5.81 32.41
C LEU A 84 12.91 5.69 31.09
N LEU A 85 14.23 5.55 31.16
CA LEU A 85 15.08 5.41 29.97
C LEU A 85 14.77 4.11 29.21
N LEU A 86 14.46 3.03 29.94
CA LEU A 86 14.04 1.75 29.38
C LEU A 86 12.68 1.86 28.66
N ILE A 87 11.72 2.57 29.28
CA ILE A 87 10.40 2.84 28.68
C ILE A 87 10.55 3.67 27.41
N LYS A 88 11.34 4.75 27.44
CA LYS A 88 11.59 5.61 26.28
C LYS A 88 12.20 4.83 25.12
N LYS A 89 13.24 4.02 25.36
CA LYS A 89 13.83 3.14 24.32
C LYS A 89 12.81 2.17 23.72
N LYS A 90 11.88 1.63 24.52
CA LYS A 90 10.81 0.77 24.02
C LYS A 90 9.80 1.56 23.19
N GLN A 91 9.48 2.78 23.58
CA GLN A 91 8.59 3.67 22.83
C GLN A 91 9.23 4.08 21.50
N ASP A 92 10.51 4.47 21.48
CA ASP A 92 11.26 4.83 20.26
C ASP A 92 11.33 3.67 19.25
N LYS A 93 11.40 2.42 19.73
CA LYS A 93 11.30 1.23 18.88
C LYS A 93 9.91 1.05 18.27
N LYS A 94 8.84 1.42 18.99
CA LYS A 94 7.45 1.32 18.54
C LYS A 94 7.03 2.52 17.67
N SER A 95 7.58 3.70 17.93
CA SER A 95 7.36 4.93 17.15
C SER A 95 8.27 5.02 15.93
N LYS A 96 8.90 3.92 15.51
CA LYS A 96 9.28 3.66 14.10
C LYS A 96 8.03 3.65 13.22
N ALA A 97 7.32 4.77 13.17
CA ALA A 97 6.33 5.13 12.18
C ALA A 97 6.95 5.23 10.77
N LEU A 98 8.27 5.05 10.66
CA LEU A 98 9.02 5.01 9.41
C LEU A 98 8.84 3.73 8.56
N THR A 99 8.02 2.76 8.97
CA THR A 99 7.74 1.57 8.14
C THR A 99 6.48 1.72 7.28
N LEU A 100 5.53 2.59 7.64
CA LEU A 100 4.29 2.73 6.86
C LEU A 100 4.55 3.41 5.51
N GLU A 101 5.33 4.49 5.51
CA GLU A 101 5.66 5.24 4.29
C GLU A 101 6.57 4.43 3.35
N ALA A 102 7.52 3.68 3.91
CA ALA A 102 8.39 2.80 3.13
C ALA A 102 7.60 1.65 2.48
N HIS A 103 6.70 1.00 3.22
CA HIS A 103 5.83 -0.03 2.65
C HIS A 103 4.85 0.52 1.62
N HIS A 104 4.31 1.73 1.85
CA HIS A 104 3.43 2.37 0.90
C HIS A 104 4.16 2.72 -0.40
N ARG A 105 5.39 3.27 -0.30
CA ARG A 105 6.25 3.51 -1.48
C ARG A 105 6.58 2.21 -2.21
N GLU A 106 6.89 1.13 -1.49
CA GLU A 106 7.15 -0.18 -2.10
C GLU A 106 5.93 -0.74 -2.82
N GLN A 107 4.73 -0.60 -2.25
CA GLN A 107 3.48 -0.99 -2.91
C GLN A 107 3.22 -0.19 -4.19
N ILE A 108 3.36 1.14 -4.14
CA ILE A 108 3.23 2.01 -5.32
C ILE A 108 4.20 1.58 -6.42
N MET A 109 5.47 1.27 -6.08
CA MET A 109 6.44 0.81 -7.08
C MET A 109 6.06 -0.55 -7.70
N LYS A 110 5.51 -1.48 -6.91
CA LYS A 110 5.04 -2.78 -7.43
C LYS A 110 3.83 -2.62 -8.35
N GLU A 111 2.86 -1.80 -7.94
CA GLU A 111 1.66 -1.52 -8.72
C GLU A 111 2.00 -0.83 -10.04
N THR A 112 2.86 0.20 -10.01
CA THR A 112 3.31 0.91 -11.21
C THR A 112 4.08 -0.01 -12.17
N ALA A 113 5.00 -0.84 -11.66
CA ALA A 113 5.73 -1.80 -12.49
C ALA A 113 4.81 -2.87 -13.12
N HIS A 114 3.76 -3.30 -12.40
CA HIS A 114 2.77 -4.23 -12.93
C HIS A 114 1.89 -3.57 -13.99
N ALA A 115 1.42 -2.34 -13.74
CA ALA A 115 0.65 -1.55 -14.69
C ALA A 115 1.43 -1.31 -15.99
N GLU A 116 2.71 -0.93 -15.89
CA GLU A 116 3.57 -0.72 -17.06
C GLU A 116 3.77 -2.00 -17.89
N LYS A 117 3.90 -3.16 -17.23
CA LYS A 117 3.99 -4.46 -17.92
C LYS A 117 2.70 -4.79 -18.67
N LEU A 118 1.54 -4.57 -18.05
CA LEU A 118 0.24 -4.77 -18.68
C LEU A 118 0.04 -3.82 -19.87
N GLU A 119 0.39 -2.54 -19.71
CA GLU A 119 0.30 -1.55 -20.79
C GLU A 119 1.16 -1.96 -21.98
N LYS A 120 2.41 -2.39 -21.74
CA LYS A 120 3.32 -2.88 -22.79
C LYS A 120 2.76 -4.11 -23.52
N ALA A 121 2.07 -5.02 -22.81
CA ALA A 121 1.42 -6.17 -23.44
C ALA A 121 0.25 -5.71 -24.31
N ASN A 122 -0.63 -4.85 -23.79
CA ASN A 122 -1.77 -4.31 -24.52
C ASN A 122 -1.35 -3.55 -25.79
N VAL A 123 -0.29 -2.73 -25.72
CA VAL A 123 0.22 -2.01 -26.89
C VAL A 123 0.72 -2.97 -27.97
N LYS A 124 1.37 -4.08 -27.60
CA LYS A 124 1.82 -5.11 -28.56
C LYS A 124 0.64 -5.79 -29.24
N GLU A 125 -0.40 -6.15 -28.49
CA GLU A 125 -1.62 -6.74 -29.03
C GLU A 125 -2.35 -5.78 -29.97
N LEU A 126 -2.54 -4.52 -29.57
CA LEU A 126 -3.14 -3.48 -30.41
C LEU A 126 -2.34 -3.29 -31.71
N LYS A 127 -1.00 -3.30 -31.64
CA LYS A 127 -0.15 -3.20 -32.83
C LYS A 127 -0.32 -4.41 -33.76
N ALA A 128 -0.43 -5.61 -33.21
CA ALA A 128 -0.67 -6.82 -33.99
C ALA A 128 -2.06 -6.80 -34.66
N ALA A 129 -3.10 -6.44 -33.92
CA ALA A 129 -4.47 -6.30 -34.42
C ALA A 129 -4.56 -5.25 -35.54
N ASN A 130 -3.94 -4.08 -35.36
CA ASN A 130 -3.90 -3.03 -36.38
C ASN A 130 -3.17 -3.49 -37.65
N LYS A 131 -2.10 -4.27 -37.52
CA LYS A 131 -1.40 -4.84 -38.68
C LYS A 131 -2.30 -5.79 -39.46
N LEU A 132 -3.05 -6.65 -38.78
CA LEU A 132 -3.99 -7.58 -39.41
C LEU A 132 -5.14 -6.83 -40.10
N TYR A 133 -5.70 -5.82 -39.44
CA TYR A 133 -6.76 -4.98 -39.99
C TYR A 133 -6.31 -4.26 -41.28
N ASN A 134 -5.13 -3.64 -41.26
CA ASN A 134 -4.56 -2.98 -42.44
C ASN A 134 -4.32 -3.96 -43.60
N ASN A 135 -3.87 -5.18 -43.30
CA ASN A 135 -3.71 -6.22 -44.31
C ASN A 135 -5.06 -6.62 -44.92
N LYS A 136 -6.11 -6.76 -44.11
CA LYS A 136 -7.46 -7.10 -44.57
C LYS A 136 -8.02 -6.03 -45.50
N ILE A 137 -7.84 -4.75 -45.17
CA ILE A 137 -8.21 -3.64 -46.05
C ILE A 137 -7.46 -3.72 -47.38
N LYS A 138 -6.16 -4.03 -47.34
CA LYS A 138 -5.34 -4.13 -48.55
C LYS A 138 -5.79 -5.28 -49.46
N GLU A 139 -6.17 -6.41 -48.87
CA GLU A 139 -6.70 -7.57 -49.58
C GLU A 139 -8.05 -7.25 -50.24
N GLN A 140 -8.99 -6.66 -49.50
CA GLN A 140 -10.28 -6.22 -50.05
C GLN A 140 -10.12 -5.24 -51.21
N LYS A 141 -9.16 -4.31 -51.12
CA LYS A 141 -8.84 -3.39 -52.24
C LYS A 141 -8.31 -4.12 -53.47
N ARG A 142 -7.51 -5.17 -53.30
CA ARG A 142 -7.00 -5.99 -54.40
C ARG A 142 -8.12 -6.80 -55.05
N GLU A 143 -8.98 -7.41 -54.25
CA GLU A 143 -10.15 -8.15 -54.73
C GLU A 143 -11.10 -7.23 -55.52
N ALA A 144 -11.39 -6.04 -54.99
CA ALA A 144 -12.21 -5.05 -55.69
C ALA A 144 -11.57 -4.61 -57.02
N ALA A 145 -10.24 -4.42 -57.06
CA ALA A 145 -9.54 -4.08 -58.29
C ALA A 145 -9.55 -5.24 -59.31
N ALA A 146 -9.40 -6.48 -58.87
CA ALA A 146 -9.47 -7.67 -59.71
C ALA A 146 -10.88 -7.86 -60.30
N ALA A 147 -11.92 -7.74 -59.47
CA ALA A 147 -13.31 -7.78 -59.92
C ALA A 147 -13.61 -6.67 -60.94
N ALA A 148 -13.14 -5.44 -60.69
CA ALA A 148 -13.28 -4.34 -61.64
C ALA A 148 -12.56 -4.61 -62.97
N LYS A 149 -11.39 -5.27 -62.94
CA LYS A 149 -10.66 -5.67 -64.15
C LYS A 149 -11.45 -6.74 -64.92
N GLU A 150 -11.95 -7.77 -64.26
CA GLU A 150 -12.76 -8.80 -64.94
C GLU A 150 -14.00 -8.22 -65.62
N VAL A 151 -14.71 -7.31 -64.95
CA VAL A 151 -15.89 -6.65 -65.53
C VAL A 151 -15.51 -5.89 -66.80
N ARG A 152 -14.38 -5.16 -66.79
CA ARG A 152 -13.87 -4.46 -67.98
C ARG A 152 -13.48 -5.43 -69.09
N ASP A 153 -12.77 -6.50 -68.76
CA ASP A 153 -12.30 -7.49 -69.74
C ASP A 153 -13.49 -8.19 -70.42
N ARG A 154 -14.54 -8.56 -69.65
CA ARG A 154 -15.79 -9.11 -70.21
C ARG A 154 -16.49 -8.13 -71.13
N LYS A 155 -16.64 -6.87 -70.72
CA LYS A 155 -17.25 -5.82 -71.55
C LYS A 155 -16.48 -5.62 -72.87
N CYS A 156 -15.15 -5.58 -72.82
CA CYS A 156 -14.33 -5.47 -74.02
C CYS A 156 -14.43 -6.71 -74.92
N ALA A 157 -14.56 -7.92 -74.36
CA ALA A 157 -14.76 -9.14 -75.13
C ALA A 157 -16.12 -9.15 -75.83
N GLU A 158 -17.20 -8.78 -75.12
CA GLU A 158 -18.55 -8.64 -75.67
C GLU A 158 -18.59 -7.62 -76.82
N GLU A 159 -17.95 -6.46 -76.63
CA GLU A 159 -17.86 -5.43 -77.67
C GLU A 159 -17.12 -5.94 -78.91
N ARG A 160 -16.01 -6.68 -78.74
CA ARG A 160 -15.29 -7.31 -79.86
C ARG A 160 -16.15 -8.33 -80.60
N VAL A 161 -16.91 -9.15 -79.89
CA VAL A 161 -17.85 -10.11 -80.49
C VAL A 161 -18.92 -9.38 -81.31
N ALA A 162 -19.52 -8.31 -80.76
CA ALA A 162 -20.50 -7.50 -81.46
C ALA A 162 -19.94 -6.83 -82.73
N ILE A 163 -18.71 -6.28 -82.67
CA ILE A 163 -18.03 -5.70 -83.83
C ILE A 163 -17.81 -6.75 -84.92
N ASN A 164 -17.33 -7.95 -84.57
CA ASN A 164 -17.09 -9.02 -85.52
C ASN A 164 -18.39 -9.51 -86.18
N ALA A 165 -19.46 -9.67 -85.41
CA ALA A 165 -20.78 -10.01 -85.94
C ALA A 165 -21.29 -8.95 -86.94
N ARG A 166 -21.13 -7.66 -86.61
CA ARG A 166 -21.50 -6.55 -87.50
C ARG A 166 -20.69 -6.55 -88.80
N LYS A 167 -19.38 -6.81 -88.72
CA LYS A 167 -18.52 -6.94 -89.92
C LYS A 167 -18.95 -8.10 -90.80
N ALA A 168 -19.24 -9.26 -90.21
CA ALA A 168 -19.71 -10.43 -90.95
C ALA A 168 -21.06 -10.16 -91.66
N GLN A 169 -22.00 -9.50 -90.97
CA GLN A 169 -23.28 -9.13 -91.58
C GLN A 169 -23.09 -8.17 -92.76
N ARG A 170 -22.28 -7.11 -92.60
CA ARG A 170 -21.97 -6.17 -93.69
C ARG A 170 -21.39 -6.86 -94.92
N LEU A 171 -20.61 -7.92 -94.72
CA LEU A 171 -20.00 -8.68 -95.82
C LEU A 171 -21.05 -9.51 -96.57
N LYS A 172 -21.97 -10.16 -95.85
CA LYS A 172 -23.13 -10.85 -96.43
C LYS A 172 -24.02 -9.87 -97.21
N ASP A 173 -24.34 -8.71 -96.63
CA ASP A 173 -25.16 -7.69 -97.28
C ASP A 173 -24.47 -7.13 -98.54
N LYS A 174 -23.13 -7.02 -98.53
CA LYS A 174 -22.36 -6.63 -99.72
C LYS A 174 -22.45 -7.70 -100.81
N GLN A 175 -22.21 -8.96 -100.47
CA GLN A 175 -22.32 -10.08 -101.42
C GLN A 175 -23.72 -10.20 -102.02
N ALA A 176 -24.78 -10.03 -101.22
CA ALA A 176 -26.16 -10.05 -101.70
C ALA A 176 -26.45 -8.92 -102.69
N ARG A 177 -25.97 -7.69 -102.40
CA ARG A 177 -26.10 -6.55 -103.33
C ARG A 177 -25.32 -6.76 -104.62
N ASP A 178 -24.10 -7.31 -104.54
CA ASP A 178 -23.27 -7.57 -105.72
C ASP A 178 -23.90 -8.66 -106.60
N ALA A 179 -24.51 -9.71 -106.00
CA ALA A 179 -25.24 -10.75 -106.71
C ALA A 179 -26.52 -10.22 -107.41
N GLN A 180 -27.25 -9.31 -106.77
CA GLN A 180 -28.43 -8.67 -107.37
C GLN A 180 -28.10 -7.77 -108.56
N LYS A 181 -26.89 -7.19 -108.61
CA LYS A 181 -26.44 -6.36 -109.74
C LYS A 181 -25.93 -7.17 -110.94
N ALA A 182 -25.65 -8.46 -110.75
CA ALA A 182 -25.14 -9.37 -111.77
C ALA A 182 -26.23 -10.22 -112.45
N SER A 183 -27.50 -10.04 -112.04
CA SER A 183 -28.70 -10.57 -112.68
C SER A 183 -29.40 -9.48 -113.48
#